data_AF-A0A6M8TUA9-F1
#
_entry.id   AF-A0A6M8TUA9-F1
#
_cell.length_a   1.000
_cell.length_b   1.000
_cell.length_c   1.000
_cell.angle_alpha   90.00
_cell.angle_beta   90.00
_cell.angle_gamma   90.00
#
_symmetry.space_group_name_H-M   'P 1'
#
loop_
_entity.id
_entity.type
_entity.pdbx_description
1 polymer ?
#
loop_
_entity_poly.entity_id
_entity_poly.type
_entity_poly.pdbx_seq_one_letter_code
_entity_poly.pdbx_strand_id
1 'polypeptide(L)'
;MTYFVFLLGVCFVLGALAVASNPSPYYGVVGLVLASVAGCGWLLSLGVSFVSLVLFMVYLGGMLVVFVYSVSLAADPFPEAWGDWRVVGYGVSFVLVVVVGMVVGGLVECWKLGVVTVDSGGMFSVRLDFSGVAMFYSDGVGMFLVAGWGLLLTLFVVLELVRGLSRGAIRAV
;
A
#
# COMPACT_ATOMS: atom_id res chain seq x y z
N MET A 1 -5.37 -3.87 23.58
CA MET A 1 -4.42 -3.72 22.44
C MET A 1 -4.71 -4.72 21.33
N THR A 2 -4.75 -6.02 21.59
CA THR A 2 -5.01 -7.08 20.59
C THR A 2 -6.25 -6.84 19.71
N TYR A 3 -7.40 -6.47 20.29
CA TYR A 3 -8.62 -6.17 19.53
C TYR A 3 -8.50 -4.96 18.58
N PHE A 4 -7.74 -3.94 18.98
CA PHE A 4 -7.51 -2.75 18.14
C PHE A 4 -6.61 -3.09 16.95
N VAL A 5 -5.53 -3.84 17.18
CA VAL A 5 -4.64 -4.35 16.13
C VAL A 5 -5.42 -5.26 15.16
N PHE A 6 -6.26 -6.14 15.69
CA PHE A 6 -7.11 -7.01 14.88
C PHE A 6 -8.11 -6.22 14.03
N LEU A 7 -8.79 -5.22 14.62
CA LEU A 7 -9.71 -4.34 13.89
C LEU A 7 -9.00 -3.60 12.75
N LEU A 8 -7.82 -3.04 13.02
CA LEU A 8 -7.00 -2.38 11.99
C LEU A 8 -6.58 -3.35 10.89
N GLY A 9 -6.25 -4.60 11.24
CA GLY A 9 -5.94 -5.63 10.27
C GLY A 9 -7.12 -6.04 9.41
N VAL A 10 -8.30 -6.19 9.99
CA VAL A 10 -9.55 -6.42 9.23
C VAL A 10 -9.82 -5.23 8.29
N CYS A 11 -9.69 -4.00 8.78
CA CYS A 11 -9.86 -2.80 7.97
C CYS A 11 -8.87 -2.72 6.80
N PHE A 12 -7.60 -3.11 7.03
CA PHE A 12 -6.58 -3.22 5.98
C PHE A 12 -6.98 -4.23 4.90
N VAL A 13 -7.43 -5.43 5.30
CA VAL A 13 -7.88 -6.46 4.36
C VAL A 13 -9.11 -6.02 3.58
N LEU A 14 -10.08 -5.38 4.23
CA LEU A 14 -11.26 -4.83 3.55
C LEU A 14 -10.88 -3.74 2.55
N GLY A 15 -9.94 -2.85 2.90
CA GLY A 15 -9.41 -1.84 1.97
C GLY A 15 -8.67 -2.46 0.78
N ALA A 16 -7.92 -3.54 0.99
CA ALA A 16 -7.26 -4.28 -0.10
C ALA A 16 -8.26 -5.00 -1.00
N LEU A 17 -9.29 -5.65 -0.43
CA LEU A 17 -10.38 -6.29 -1.17
C LEU A 17 -11.17 -5.29 -2.01
N ALA A 18 -11.42 -4.10 -1.46
CA ALA A 18 -12.07 -2.99 -2.13
C ALA A 18 -11.33 -2.52 -3.40
N VAL A 19 -10.00 -2.69 -3.43
CA VAL A 19 -9.17 -2.34 -4.60
C VAL A 19 -9.06 -3.54 -5.55
N ALA A 20 -8.96 -4.75 -4.99
CA ALA A 20 -8.83 -5.99 -5.75
C ALA A 20 -10.11 -6.36 -6.53
N SER A 21 -11.29 -5.91 -6.09
CA SER A 21 -12.55 -6.08 -6.84
C SER A 21 -12.57 -5.36 -8.18
N ASN A 22 -11.51 -4.63 -8.52
CA ASN A 22 -11.34 -3.84 -9.75
C ASN A 22 -12.54 -2.91 -10.04
N PRO A 23 -12.94 -2.06 -9.08
CA PRO A 23 -13.86 -0.98 -9.39
C PRO A 23 -13.16 0.05 -10.30
N SER A 24 -13.92 0.99 -10.87
CA SER A 24 -13.30 2.10 -11.60
C SER A 24 -12.27 2.83 -10.72
N PRO A 25 -11.16 3.33 -11.30
CA PRO A 25 -10.04 3.90 -10.53
C PRO A 25 -10.45 4.97 -9.51
N TYR A 26 -11.50 5.74 -9.81
CA TYR A 26 -12.06 6.75 -8.91
C TYR A 26 -12.49 6.17 -7.56
N TYR A 27 -13.20 5.04 -7.56
CA TYR A 27 -13.60 4.36 -6.33
C TYR A 27 -12.47 3.54 -5.71
N GLY A 28 -11.54 3.05 -6.55
CA GLY A 28 -10.34 2.34 -6.09
C GLY A 28 -9.45 3.19 -5.16
N VAL A 29 -9.33 4.49 -5.42
CA VAL A 29 -8.58 5.43 -4.55
C VAL A 29 -9.09 5.37 -3.11
N VAL A 30 -10.41 5.34 -2.90
CA VAL A 30 -11.00 5.32 -1.55
C VAL A 30 -10.59 4.07 -0.79
N GLY A 31 -10.57 2.91 -1.46
CA GLY A 31 -10.06 1.66 -0.89
C GLY A 31 -8.57 1.74 -0.55
N LEU A 32 -7.75 2.35 -1.41
CA LEU A 32 -6.33 2.57 -1.17
C LEU A 32 -6.06 3.51 0.01
N VAL A 33 -6.85 4.59 0.19
CA VAL A 33 -6.76 5.47 1.36
C VAL A 33 -7.06 4.69 2.63
N LEU A 34 -8.16 3.95 2.65
CA LEU A 34 -8.56 3.17 3.83
C LEU A 34 -7.51 2.12 4.19
N ALA A 35 -7.01 1.36 3.19
CA ALA A 35 -5.97 0.36 3.41
C ALA A 35 -4.68 1.01 3.94
N SER A 36 -4.21 2.10 3.35
CA SER A 36 -2.96 2.74 3.79
C SER A 36 -3.08 3.36 5.19
N VAL A 37 -4.19 4.01 5.54
CA VAL A 37 -4.42 4.54 6.89
C VAL A 37 -4.51 3.40 7.92
N ALA A 38 -5.26 2.35 7.63
CA ALA A 38 -5.38 1.19 8.51
C ALA A 38 -4.04 0.47 8.70
N GLY A 39 -3.27 0.30 7.62
CA GLY A 39 -1.94 -0.31 7.64
C GLY A 39 -0.93 0.53 8.43
N CYS A 40 -0.94 1.85 8.27
CA CYS A 40 -0.12 2.75 9.08
C CYS A 40 -0.48 2.67 10.56
N GLY A 41 -1.77 2.66 10.89
CA GLY A 41 -2.26 2.45 12.26
C GLY A 41 -1.81 1.10 12.84
N TRP A 42 -1.83 0.04 12.02
CA TRP A 42 -1.37 -1.29 12.43
C TRP A 42 0.13 -1.26 12.74
N LEU A 43 0.97 -0.71 11.86
CA LEU A 43 2.41 -0.61 12.10
C LEU A 43 2.76 0.23 13.35
N LEU A 44 2.03 1.34 13.55
CA LEU A 44 2.15 2.16 14.77
C LEU A 44 1.85 1.34 16.03
N SER A 45 0.84 0.47 15.98
CA SER A 45 0.46 -0.39 17.11
C SER A 45 1.49 -1.48 17.43
N LEU A 46 2.32 -1.86 16.45
CA LEU A 46 3.43 -2.81 16.63
C LEU A 46 4.71 -2.14 17.17
N GLY A 47 4.73 -0.80 17.22
CA GLY A 47 5.87 0.01 17.67
C GLY A 47 6.72 0.57 16.54
N VAL A 48 6.44 0.20 15.27
CA VAL A 48 7.24 0.53 14.08
C VAL A 48 6.87 1.91 13.51
N SER A 49 7.19 2.98 14.25
CA SER A 49 6.67 4.32 13.94
C SER A 49 7.33 4.95 12.71
N PHE A 50 8.64 4.81 12.54
CA PHE A 50 9.35 5.40 11.40
C PHE A 50 8.81 4.88 10.06
N VAL A 51 8.68 3.55 9.90
CA VAL A 51 8.19 2.94 8.65
C VAL A 51 6.75 3.36 8.38
N SER A 52 5.91 3.47 9.41
CA SER A 52 4.53 3.94 9.25
C SER A 52 4.46 5.37 8.69
N LEU A 53 5.34 6.28 9.15
CA LEU A 53 5.40 7.66 8.65
C LEU A 53 5.92 7.73 7.21
N VAL A 54 6.91 6.91 6.87
CA VAL A 54 7.42 6.81 5.49
C VAL A 54 6.32 6.31 4.55
N LEU A 55 5.57 5.28 4.94
CA LEU A 55 4.43 4.78 4.17
C LEU A 55 3.35 5.86 4.02
N PHE A 56 3.01 6.57 5.10
CA PHE A 56 2.04 7.65 5.04
C PHE A 56 2.49 8.75 4.06
N MET A 57 3.74 9.21 4.14
CA MET A 57 4.27 10.26 3.27
C MET A 57 4.37 9.83 1.80
N VAL A 58 4.94 8.66 1.53
CA VAL A 58 5.19 8.21 0.15
C VAL A 58 3.89 7.70 -0.51
N TYR A 59 3.05 6.97 0.21
CA TYR A 59 1.85 6.36 -0.34
C TYR A 59 0.69 7.37 -0.42
N LEU A 60 0.27 7.96 0.69
CA LEU A 60 -0.82 8.94 0.70
C LEU A 60 -0.38 10.30 0.15
N GLY A 61 0.83 10.75 0.50
CA GLY A 61 1.33 12.04 0.04
C GLY A 61 1.82 12.03 -1.41
N GLY A 62 2.62 11.04 -1.79
CA GLY A 62 3.23 10.96 -3.12
C GLY A 62 2.36 10.26 -4.15
N MET A 63 2.22 8.94 -4.02
CA MET A 63 1.63 8.10 -5.07
C MET A 63 0.14 8.35 -5.25
N LEU A 64 -0.61 8.56 -4.16
CA LEU A 64 -2.05 8.77 -4.25
C LEU A 64 -2.39 10.09 -4.95
N VAL A 65 -1.63 11.16 -4.72
CA VAL A 65 -1.87 12.46 -5.38
C VAL A 65 -1.65 12.35 -6.88
N VAL A 66 -0.55 11.72 -7.32
CA VAL A 66 -0.28 11.48 -8.74
C VAL A 66 -1.34 10.55 -9.34
N PHE A 67 -1.77 9.53 -8.60
CA PHE A 67 -2.80 8.61 -9.04
C PHE A 67 -4.15 9.32 -9.23
N VAL A 68 -4.63 10.12 -8.27
CA VAL A 68 -5.86 10.90 -8.40
C VAL A 68 -5.79 11.88 -9.57
N TYR A 69 -4.62 12.51 -9.79
CA TYR A 69 -4.40 13.37 -10.94
C TYR A 69 -4.52 12.61 -12.28
N SER A 70 -3.98 11.40 -12.36
CA SER A 70 -4.13 10.56 -13.58
C SER A 70 -5.58 10.08 -13.78
N VAL A 71 -6.28 9.74 -12.69
CA VAL A 71 -7.68 9.30 -12.73
C VAL A 71 -8.60 10.44 -13.15
N SER A 72 -8.33 11.68 -12.72
CA SER A 72 -9.13 12.84 -13.16
C SER A 72 -8.93 13.17 -14.64
N LEU A 73 -7.73 12.90 -15.20
CA LEU A 73 -7.47 13.03 -16.63
C LEU A 73 -8.10 11.91 -17.47
N ALA A 74 -8.24 10.72 -16.90
CA ALA A 74 -8.83 9.54 -17.54
C ALA A 74 -10.32 9.34 -17.15
N ALA A 75 -11.01 10.38 -16.70
CA ALA A 75 -12.36 10.27 -16.17
C ALA A 75 -13.36 9.86 -17.27
N ASP A 76 -13.79 8.59 -17.25
CA ASP A 76 -14.85 8.08 -18.10
C ASP A 76 -16.22 8.66 -17.70
N PRO A 77 -17.13 8.95 -18.66
CA PRO A 77 -18.45 9.52 -18.37
C PRO A 77 -19.40 8.58 -17.61
N PHE A 78 -19.12 7.26 -17.58
CA PHE A 78 -19.88 6.26 -16.84
C PHE A 78 -18.95 5.38 -15.99
N PRO A 79 -18.55 5.84 -14.79
CA PRO A 79 -17.65 5.05 -13.94
C PRO A 79 -18.36 3.81 -13.41
N GLU A 80 -17.75 2.63 -13.60
CA GLU A 80 -18.23 1.40 -12.97
C GLU A 80 -18.18 1.57 -11.44
N ALA A 81 -19.34 1.47 -10.81
CA ALA A 81 -19.50 1.66 -9.37
C ALA A 81 -19.35 0.32 -8.63
N TRP A 82 -19.11 0.37 -7.32
CA TRP A 82 -19.06 -0.84 -6.49
C TRP A 82 -20.36 -1.66 -6.53
N GLY A 83 -21.48 -1.04 -6.90
CA GLY A 83 -22.78 -1.71 -7.03
C GLY A 83 -22.95 -2.51 -8.32
N ASP A 84 -22.01 -2.43 -9.27
CA ASP A 84 -22.11 -3.18 -10.52
C ASP A 84 -21.94 -4.67 -10.26
N TRP A 85 -22.83 -5.46 -10.87
CA TRP A 85 -22.93 -6.91 -10.62
C TRP A 85 -21.61 -7.65 -10.88
N ARG A 86 -20.80 -7.15 -11.81
CA ARG A 86 -19.47 -7.67 -12.14
C ARG A 86 -18.48 -7.45 -10.99
N VAL A 87 -18.39 -6.22 -10.48
CA VAL A 87 -17.50 -5.84 -9.37
C VAL A 87 -17.90 -6.55 -8.08
N VAL A 88 -19.20 -6.64 -7.81
CA VAL A 88 -19.74 -7.42 -6.68
C VAL A 88 -19.38 -8.90 -6.83
N GLY A 89 -19.51 -9.46 -8.03
CA GLY A 89 -19.11 -10.85 -8.32
C GLY A 89 -17.62 -11.12 -8.04
N TYR A 90 -16.73 -10.20 -8.44
CA TYR A 90 -15.31 -10.29 -8.09
C TYR A 90 -15.09 -10.13 -6.58
N GLY A 91 -15.76 -9.18 -5.93
CA GLY A 91 -15.65 -8.99 -4.48
C GLY A 91 -16.05 -10.24 -3.70
N VAL A 92 -17.18 -10.86 -4.05
CA VAL A 92 -17.67 -12.09 -3.42
C VAL A 92 -16.72 -13.26 -3.67
N SER A 93 -16.15 -13.39 -4.88
CA SER A 93 -15.20 -14.47 -5.17
C SER A 93 -13.89 -14.30 -4.37
N PHE A 94 -13.37 -13.08 -4.24
CA PHE A 94 -12.21 -12.82 -3.39
C PHE A 94 -12.49 -13.13 -1.91
N VAL A 95 -13.66 -12.74 -1.40
CA VAL A 95 -14.06 -13.07 -0.02
C VAL A 95 -14.16 -14.58 0.17
N LEU A 96 -14.75 -15.31 -0.79
CA LEU A 96 -14.81 -16.77 -0.76
C LEU A 96 -13.42 -17.40 -0.74
N VAL A 97 -12.49 -16.93 -1.57
CA VAL A 97 -11.10 -17.41 -1.58
C VAL A 97 -10.42 -17.17 -0.24
N VAL A 98 -10.60 -15.99 0.37
CA VAL A 98 -10.07 -15.69 1.69
C VAL A 98 -10.67 -16.63 2.73
N VAL A 99 -11.99 -16.84 2.73
CA VAL A 99 -12.67 -17.72 3.70
C VAL A 99 -12.22 -19.18 3.53
N VAL A 100 -12.16 -19.69 2.29
CA VAL A 100 -11.70 -21.06 2.02
C VAL A 100 -10.23 -21.21 2.40
N GLY A 101 -9.37 -20.24 2.06
CA GLY A 101 -7.96 -20.24 2.46
C GLY A 101 -7.79 -20.25 3.98
N MET A 102 -8.65 -19.53 4.70
CA MET A 102 -8.69 -19.51 6.16
C MET A 102 -9.15 -20.84 6.78
N VAL A 103 -10.12 -21.52 6.16
CA VAL A 103 -10.62 -22.83 6.60
C VAL A 103 -9.61 -23.94 6.31
N VAL A 104 -9.02 -23.95 5.11
CA VAL A 104 -8.03 -24.96 4.68
C VAL A 104 -6.68 -24.74 5.37
N GLY A 105 -6.30 -23.49 5.61
CA GLY A 105 -5.04 -23.10 6.23
C GLY A 105 -4.96 -23.38 7.74
N GLY A 106 -6.00 -23.97 8.36
CA GLY A 106 -5.94 -24.39 9.76
C GLY A 106 -5.77 -23.21 10.72
N LEU A 107 -6.78 -22.33 10.82
CA LEU A 107 -6.77 -21.15 11.68
C LEU A 107 -6.62 -21.40 13.19
N VAL A 108 -6.74 -22.64 13.67
CA VAL A 108 -6.68 -22.95 15.11
C VAL A 108 -5.28 -22.75 15.69
N GLU A 109 -4.22 -22.84 14.88
CA GLU A 109 -2.85 -22.59 15.36
C GLU A 109 -2.35 -21.16 15.08
N CYS A 110 -2.84 -20.50 14.03
CA CYS A 110 -2.40 -19.16 13.61
C CYS A 110 -3.04 -18.01 14.43
N TRP A 111 -4.19 -18.27 15.10
CA TRP A 111 -4.77 -17.31 16.07
C TRP A 111 -4.07 -17.33 17.44
N LYS A 112 -2.94 -18.03 17.61
CA LYS A 112 -1.97 -17.64 18.65
C LYS A 112 -1.29 -16.33 18.24
N LEU A 113 -2.09 -15.28 18.09
CA LEU A 113 -1.69 -13.88 18.02
C LEU A 113 -1.17 -13.45 19.39
N GLY A 114 -0.01 -13.99 19.75
CA GLY A 114 0.92 -13.23 20.56
C GLY A 114 1.25 -12.00 19.74
N VAL A 115 0.62 -10.86 20.05
CA VAL A 115 1.05 -9.56 19.52
C VAL A 115 2.39 -9.30 20.22
N VAL A 116 3.46 -9.85 19.65
CA VAL A 116 4.82 -9.52 20.04
C VAL A 116 5.06 -8.13 19.49
N THR A 117 4.84 -7.13 20.34
CA THR A 117 5.26 -5.77 20.05
C THR A 117 6.78 -5.74 20.03
N VAL A 118 7.36 -4.96 19.12
CA VAL A 118 8.82 -4.81 18.99
C VAL A 118 9.47 -4.36 20.31
N ASP A 119 8.68 -3.69 21.18
CA ASP A 119 9.08 -3.17 22.49
C ASP A 119 9.00 -4.17 23.65
N SER A 120 8.72 -5.46 23.41
CA SER A 120 8.68 -6.47 24.48
C SER A 120 10.05 -6.87 25.06
N GLY A 121 11.14 -6.26 24.55
CA GLY A 121 12.53 -6.65 24.77
C GLY A 121 13.40 -5.72 25.63
N GLY A 122 12.82 -4.93 26.54
CA GLY A 122 13.57 -4.19 27.57
C GLY A 122 13.63 -2.67 27.38
N MET A 123 14.15 -1.96 28.39
CA MET A 123 14.26 -0.50 28.42
C MET A 123 15.48 -0.01 27.61
N PHE A 124 15.38 -0.02 26.28
CA PHE A 124 16.36 0.67 25.44
C PHE A 124 15.98 2.15 25.31
N SER A 125 16.95 3.04 25.52
CA SER A 125 16.76 4.49 25.40
C SER A 125 16.53 4.96 23.95
N VAL A 126 16.88 4.12 22.96
CA VAL A 126 16.73 4.37 21.54
C VAL A 126 15.85 3.27 20.94
N ARG A 127 14.78 3.67 20.24
CA ARG A 127 13.96 2.72 19.48
C ARG A 127 14.75 2.16 18.30
N LEU A 128 14.67 0.84 18.12
CA LEU A 128 15.36 0.11 17.04
C LEU A 128 15.07 0.67 15.64
N ASP A 129 13.86 1.20 15.42
CA ASP A 129 13.48 1.76 14.12
C ASP A 129 14.36 2.94 13.70
N PHE A 130 14.73 3.83 14.64
CA PHE A 130 15.53 5.01 14.33
C PHE A 130 17.02 4.68 14.20
N SER A 131 17.53 3.72 14.98
CA SER A 131 18.92 3.28 14.86
C SER A 131 19.15 2.52 13.55
N GLY A 132 18.18 1.74 13.08
CA GLY A 132 18.25 1.08 11.77
C GLY A 132 18.40 2.07 10.60
N VAL A 133 17.70 3.21 10.65
CA VAL A 133 17.82 4.26 9.63
C VAL A 133 19.21 4.90 9.62
N ALA A 134 19.81 5.11 10.79
CA ALA A 134 21.16 5.65 10.89
C ALA A 134 22.20 4.70 10.24
N MET A 135 22.03 3.38 10.39
CA MET A 135 22.92 2.39 9.76
C MET A 135 22.86 2.40 8.23
N PHE A 136 21.73 2.78 7.62
CA PHE A 136 21.68 2.95 6.17
C PHE A 136 22.64 4.05 5.68
N TYR A 137 22.88 5.09 6.47
CA TYR A 137 23.80 6.17 6.10
C TYR A 137 25.26 5.81 6.35
N SER A 138 25.58 4.95 7.33
CA SER A 138 26.97 4.54 7.58
C SER A 138 27.41 3.44 6.61
N ASP A 139 26.64 2.36 6.52
CA ASP A 139 27.07 1.13 5.84
C ASP A 139 26.26 0.90 4.56
N GLY A 140 25.10 1.53 4.43
CA GLY A 140 24.17 1.38 3.31
C GLY A 140 24.42 2.30 2.11
N VAL A 141 25.54 3.04 2.06
CA VAL A 141 25.86 4.00 0.99
C VAL A 141 25.77 3.35 -0.40
N GLY A 142 26.24 2.11 -0.55
CA GLY A 142 26.16 1.37 -1.81
C GLY A 142 24.71 1.14 -2.27
N MET A 143 23.80 0.81 -1.35
CA MET A 143 22.38 0.63 -1.67
C MET A 143 21.73 1.95 -2.09
N PHE A 144 22.07 3.06 -1.43
CA PHE A 144 21.58 4.38 -1.80
C PHE A 144 22.05 4.83 -3.18
N LEU A 145 23.31 4.53 -3.56
CA LEU A 145 23.79 4.82 -4.91
C LEU A 145 23.03 4.06 -5.97
N VAL A 146 22.78 2.75 -5.75
CA VAL A 146 22.00 1.93 -6.69
C VAL A 146 20.55 2.41 -6.77
N ALA A 147 19.92 2.71 -5.64
CA ALA A 147 18.54 3.22 -5.60
C ALA A 147 18.43 4.61 -6.27
N GLY A 148 19.34 5.53 -5.97
CA GLY A 148 19.38 6.86 -6.57
C GLY A 148 19.62 6.81 -8.08
N TRP A 149 20.54 5.95 -8.52
CA TRP A 149 20.77 5.72 -9.95
C TRP A 149 19.53 5.14 -10.63
N GLY A 150 18.87 4.16 -10.01
CA GLY A 150 17.60 3.61 -10.49
C GLY A 150 16.54 4.68 -10.66
N LEU A 151 16.35 5.55 -9.65
CA LEU A 151 15.38 6.65 -9.72
C LEU A 151 15.72 7.66 -10.83
N LEU A 152 17.00 8.01 -11.01
CA LEU A 152 17.41 8.89 -12.12
C LEU A 152 17.13 8.27 -13.49
N LEU A 153 17.43 6.97 -13.67
CA LEU A 153 17.08 6.27 -14.91
C LEU A 153 15.57 6.26 -15.14
N THR A 154 14.76 5.99 -14.11
CA THR A 154 13.30 6.04 -14.26
C THR A 154 12.81 7.43 -14.64
N LEU A 155 13.42 8.50 -14.12
CA LEU A 155 13.08 9.87 -14.49
C LEU A 155 13.36 10.12 -15.98
N PHE A 156 14.52 9.69 -16.49
CA PHE A 156 14.85 9.83 -17.92
C PHE A 156 13.88 9.04 -18.80
N VAL A 157 13.56 7.79 -18.41
CA VAL A 157 12.57 6.97 -19.12
C VAL A 157 11.21 7.67 -19.18
N VAL A 158 10.70 8.17 -18.05
CA VAL A 158 9.42 8.89 -18.02
C VAL A 158 9.47 10.17 -18.87
N LEU A 159 10.57 10.93 -18.83
CA LEU A 159 10.75 12.14 -19.65
C LEU A 159 10.76 11.83 -21.15
N GLU A 160 11.40 10.74 -21.58
CA GLU A 160 11.39 10.30 -22.98
C GLU A 160 10.02 9.81 -23.42
N LEU A 161 9.32 9.04 -22.57
CA LEU A 161 7.95 8.58 -22.83
C LEU A 161 6.99 9.75 -23.03
N VAL A 162 7.05 10.77 -22.15
CA VAL A 162 6.19 11.96 -22.27
C VAL A 162 6.61 12.85 -23.45
N ARG A 163 7.90 12.94 -23.78
CA ARG A 163 8.36 13.65 -25.00
C ARG A 163 7.91 12.97 -26.29
N GLY A 164 7.76 11.65 -26.29
CA GLY A 164 7.27 10.85 -27.42
C GLY A 164 5.90 11.27 -27.94
N LEU A 165 5.03 11.83 -27.08
CA LEU A 165 3.74 12.39 -27.52
C LEU A 165 3.87 13.58 -28.49
N SER A 166 5.00 14.29 -28.50
CA SER A 166 5.21 15.48 -29.34
C SER A 166 5.87 15.21 -30.70
N ARG A 167 6.56 14.07 -30.88
CA ARG A 167 7.35 13.77 -32.11
C ARG A 167 7.38 12.30 -32.59
N GLY A 168 6.52 11.40 -32.09
CA GLY A 168 6.49 9.98 -32.48
C GLY A 168 5.14 9.47 -33.01
N ALA A 169 5.15 8.31 -33.70
CA ALA A 169 4.02 7.66 -34.39
C ALA A 169 2.84 7.20 -33.49
N ILE A 170 2.86 7.53 -32.20
CA ILE A 170 1.84 7.15 -31.21
C ILE A 170 0.95 8.36 -30.91
N ARG A 171 0.46 9.01 -31.98
CA ARG A 171 -0.72 9.86 -31.84
C ARG A 171 -1.88 8.96 -31.51
N ALA A 172 -2.45 9.10 -30.31
CA ALA A 172 -3.87 8.80 -30.14
C ALA A 172 -4.63 9.75 -31.08
N VAL A 173 -5.26 9.18 -32.10
CA VAL A 173 -6.36 9.81 -32.83
C VAL A 173 -7.56 9.87 -31.89
#